data_AF-A0A5U0ZUY8-F1
#
_entry.id   AF-A0A5U0ZUY8-F1
#
_cell.length_a   1.000
_cell.length_b   1.000
_cell.length_c   1.000
_cell.angle_alpha   90.00
_cell.angle_beta   90.00
_cell.angle_gamma   90.00
#
_symmetry.space_group_name_H-M   'P 1'
#
loop_
_entity.id
_entity.type
_entity.pdbx_description
1 polymer ?
#
loop_
_entity_poly.entity_id
_entity_poly.type
_entity_poly.pdbx_seq_one_letter_code
_entity_poly.pdbx_strand_id
1 'polypeptide(L)' 'EVWPDKLERGKGWSAEQLNEAQDVVDEVRILLVKAMQETADDDGE' A
#
# COMPACT_ATOMS: atom_id res chain seq x y z
N GLU A 1 26.28 -25.95 -15.77
CA GLU A 1 25.00 -25.23 -15.77
C GLU A 1 24.72 -24.74 -14.36
N VAL A 2 24.40 -23.46 -14.19
CA VAL A 2 24.15 -22.86 -12.87
C VAL A 2 22.64 -22.89 -12.66
N TRP A 3 22.17 -23.68 -11.69
CA TRP A 3 20.74 -23.85 -11.39
C TRP A 3 20.08 -22.51 -10.99
N PRO A 4 18.77 -22.30 -11.21
CA PRO A 4 18.07 -21.01 -11.08
C PRO A 4 17.93 -20.46 -9.66
N ASP A 5 18.44 -21.17 -8.65
CA ASP A 5 18.31 -20.80 -7.23
C ASP A 5 18.91 -19.43 -6.88
N LYS A 6 19.72 -18.87 -7.79
CA LYS A 6 20.34 -17.54 -7.67
C LYS A 6 19.55 -16.40 -8.30
N LEU A 7 18.46 -16.66 -9.04
CA LEU A 7 17.79 -15.62 -9.83
C LEU A 7 16.62 -14.90 -9.14
N GLU A 8 15.88 -15.50 -8.19
CA GLU A 8 14.59 -14.87 -7.79
C GLU A 8 14.28 -14.78 -6.29
N ARG A 9 15.23 -15.11 -5.40
CA ARG A 9 15.00 -15.08 -3.94
C ARG A 9 15.81 -14.03 -3.15
N GLY A 10 16.53 -13.15 -3.83
CA GLY A 10 17.04 -11.91 -3.24
C GLY A 10 16.41 -10.76 -4.01
N LYS A 11 15.56 -9.91 -3.46
CA LYS A 11 15.45 -9.45 -2.08
C LYS A 11 14.00 -9.05 -1.85
N GLY A 12 13.34 -9.63 -0.85
CA GLY A 12 12.10 -9.06 -0.33
C GLY A 12 12.34 -7.63 0.16
N TRP A 13 11.27 -6.87 0.36
CA TRP A 13 11.38 -5.53 0.94
C TRP A 13 12.03 -5.61 2.32
N SER A 14 12.88 -4.62 2.63
CA SER A 14 13.37 -4.43 3.99
C SER A 14 12.20 -4.08 4.91
N ALA A 15 12.39 -4.25 6.22
CA ALA A 15 11.39 -3.80 7.20
C ALA A 15 11.09 -2.30 7.07
N GLU A 16 12.10 -1.49 6.74
CA GLU A 16 11.95 -0.05 6.48
C GLU A 16 11.08 0.21 5.25
N GLN A 17 11.34 -0.48 4.14
CA GLN A 17 10.52 -0.36 2.92
C GLN A 17 9.08 -0.83 3.13
N LEU A 18 8.86 -1.84 3.98
CA LEU A 18 7.52 -2.28 4.36
C LEU A 18 6.79 -1.22 5.19
N ASN A 19 7.49 -0.57 6.12
CA ASN A 19 6.91 0.51 6.91
C ASN A 19 6.57 1.72 6.04
N GLU A 20 7.47 2.14 5.15
CA GLU A 20 7.22 3.24 4.22
C GLU A 20 6.01 2.95 3.31
N ALA A 21 5.92 1.72 2.79
CA ALA A 21 4.78 1.32 1.98
C ALA A 21 3.47 1.28 2.79
N GLN A 22 3.55 0.88 4.06
CA GLN A 22 2.41 0.87 4.96
C GLN A 22 1.91 2.30 5.24
N ASP A 23 2.82 3.24 5.47
CA ASP A 23 2.48 4.66 5.68
C ASP A 23 1.75 5.24 4.45
N VAL A 24 2.23 4.96 3.24
CA VAL A 24 1.58 5.40 1.99
C VAL A 24 0.19 4.76 1.85
N VAL A 25 0.06 3.47 2.14
CA VAL A 25 -1.24 2.77 2.08
C VAL A 25 -2.23 3.38 3.06
N ASP A 26 -1.79 3.70 4.27
CA ASP A 26 -2.64 4.29 5.29
C ASP A 26 -3.06 5.73 4.93
N GLU A 27 -2.19 6.53 4.32
CA GLU A 27 -2.55 7.85 3.79
C GLU A 27 -3.63 7.75 2.71
N VAL A 28 -3.46 6.86 1.72
CA VAL A 28 -4.46 6.66 0.67
C VAL A 28 -5.78 6.17 1.25
N ARG A 29 -5.76 5.27 2.25
CA ARG A 29 -6.96 4.80 2.93
C ARG A 29 -7.69 5.96 3.61
N ILE A 30 -6.98 6.84 4.31
CA ILE A 30 -7.57 8.00 5.00
C ILE A 30 -8.22 8.93 3.98
N LEU A 31 -7.55 9.22 2.86
CA LEU A 31 -8.11 10.07 1.81
C LEU A 31 -9.37 9.46 1.20
N LEU A 32 -9.38 8.16 0.94
CA LEU A 32 -10.55 7.46 0.41
C LEU A 32 -11.73 7.51 1.38
N VAL A 33 -11.49 7.27 2.68
CA VAL A 33 -12.55 7.34 3.70
C VAL A 33 -13.17 8.73 3.75
N LYS A 34 -12.34 9.79 3.70
CA LYS A 34 -12.83 11.18 3.66
C LYS A 34 -13.67 11.44 2.42
N ALA A 35 -13.20 11.04 1.24
CA ALA A 35 -13.95 11.20 0.00
C ALA A 35 -15.30 10.49 0.05
N MET A 36 -15.35 9.27 0.61
CA MET A 36 -16.61 8.53 0.77
C MET A 36 -17.58 9.19 1.76
N GLN A 37 -17.06 9.77 2.84
CA GLN A 37 -17.87 10.53 3.80
C GLN A 37 -18.45 11.79 3.15
N GLU A 38 -17.62 12.55 2.43
CA GLU A 38 -18.06 13.73 1.68
C GLU A 38 -19.16 13.39 0.67
N THR A 39 -19.04 12.29 -0.08
CA THR A 39 -20.10 11.86 -1.00
C THR A 39 -21.37 11.39 -0.30
N ALA A 40 -21.25 10.75 0.87
CA ALA A 40 -22.40 10.25 1.61
C ALA A 40 -23.18 11.38 2.31
N ASP A 41 -22.49 12.45 2.69
CA ASP A 41 -23.09 13.64 3.28
C ASP A 41 -23.80 14.50 2.19
N ASP A 42 -23.33 14.47 0.94
CA ASP A 42 -23.92 15.19 -0.21
C ASP A 42 -25.20 14.48 -0.76
N ASP A 43 -25.26 13.15 -0.68
CA ASP A 43 -26.45 12.36 -1.07
C ASP A 43 -27.61 12.44 -0.04
N GLY A 44 -27.43 13.16 1.06
CA GLY A 44 -28.37 13.27 2.18
C GLY A 44 -29.19 14.57 2.26
N GLU A 45 -28.99 15.53 1.35
CA GLU A 45 -29.81 16.76 1.21
C GLU A 45 -30.99 16.61 0.21
#